data_AF-A0A7V2NRN4-F1
#
_entry.id   AF-A0A7V2NRN4-F1
#
_cell.length_a   1.000
_cell.length_b   1.000
_cell.length_c   1.000
_cell.angle_alpha   90.00
_cell.angle_beta   90.00
_cell.angle_gamma   90.00
#
_symmetry.space_group_name_H-M   'P 1'
#
loop_
_entity.id
_entity.type
_entity.pdbx_description
1 polymer ?
#
loop_
_entity_poly.entity_id
_entity_poly.type
_entity_poly.pdbx_seq_one_letter_code
_entity_poly.pdbx_strand_id
1 'polypeptide(L)'
;MEEKQAKVFKFKDIFQAWNHSFRFHRLMISGIAYILIGIIAFLLLNELFRMPKNISEFYNSFQIVLNVFSVKTIIGIILIAFIWLIARMSIAYSIRTEVIDDEIFVGWKDVFKFWGKHLKTFVFYVLGWILIFVLIALGHLFFYVIGMIPYVGSLWLSIMYLIPLAISVFAVLSLIILFFTCTYGAVIVGVEQESAMDSIISLYHLIKDHGIYIIATHALSWIVGTIAFCFVFAVVQGAVALTSWGAHLIMGKEFMKITIPKFFSFLHLMFPGLNMGWGAGGYYVIPGFIIGIFLIIIAAVTYSYMFTYMSAAETFIYLSSQDKFYPKRKDDELDTDLDEEEEESEDEVEEEEEVEVDVEVEEKDKE
;
A
#
# COMPACT_ATOMS: atom_id res chain seq x y z
N MET A 1 5.83 -6.38 -35.97
CA MET A 1 5.36 -6.87 -34.65
C MET A 1 6.09 -6.03 -33.63
N GLU A 2 5.61 -4.79 -33.48
CA GLU A 2 6.33 -3.75 -32.74
C GLU A 2 6.16 -3.93 -31.24
N GLU A 3 7.29 -3.90 -30.56
CA GLU A 3 7.39 -3.95 -29.12
C GLU A 3 6.83 -2.63 -28.58
N LYS A 4 5.54 -2.64 -28.23
CA LYS A 4 4.83 -1.52 -27.60
C LYS A 4 5.58 -1.10 -26.33
N GLN A 5 6.41 -0.06 -26.42
CA GLN A 5 7.04 0.50 -25.24
C GLN A 5 5.97 1.01 -24.27
N ALA A 6 6.15 0.62 -23.01
CA ALA A 6 5.29 1.01 -21.90
C ALA A 6 5.40 2.52 -21.67
N LYS A 7 4.28 3.18 -21.38
CA LYS A 7 4.30 4.55 -20.88
C LYS A 7 5.12 4.56 -19.59
N VAL A 8 6.30 5.17 -19.65
CA VAL A 8 7.18 5.32 -18.49
C VAL A 8 6.50 6.28 -17.51
N PHE A 9 6.40 5.85 -16.25
CA PHE A 9 6.07 6.69 -15.09
C PHE A 9 6.68 8.07 -15.25
N LYS A 10 5.88 9.13 -15.24
CA LYS A 10 6.47 10.43 -14.99
C LYS A 10 6.74 10.46 -13.49
N PHE A 11 7.99 10.64 -13.07
CA PHE A 11 8.39 10.82 -11.66
C PHE A 11 7.42 11.74 -10.88
N LYS A 12 6.80 12.69 -11.60
CA LYS A 12 5.71 13.56 -11.14
C LYS A 12 4.57 12.81 -10.42
N ASP A 13 4.23 11.59 -10.78
CA ASP A 13 3.09 10.86 -10.21
C ASP A 13 3.37 10.36 -8.77
N ILE A 14 4.64 10.10 -8.42
CA ILE A 14 5.07 9.85 -7.04
C ILE A 14 4.87 11.13 -6.19
N PHE A 15 5.07 12.30 -6.79
CA PHE A 15 4.79 13.58 -6.12
C PHE A 15 3.30 13.88 -6.04
N GLN A 16 2.46 13.36 -6.95
CA GLN A 16 1.00 13.44 -6.80
C GLN A 16 0.52 12.65 -5.57
N ALA A 17 1.13 11.49 -5.30
CA ALA A 17 0.85 10.69 -4.10
C ALA A 17 1.02 11.50 -2.79
N TRP A 18 1.99 12.41 -2.75
CA TRP A 18 2.16 13.35 -1.62
C TRP A 18 0.89 14.17 -1.38
N ASN A 19 0.37 14.87 -2.40
CA ASN A 19 -0.81 15.73 -2.23
C ASN A 19 -2.06 14.95 -1.83
N HIS A 20 -2.24 13.77 -2.43
CA HIS A 20 -3.36 12.90 -2.13
C HIS A 20 -3.25 12.25 -0.73
N SER A 21 -2.05 12.11 -0.17
CA SER A 21 -1.86 11.54 1.17
C SER A 21 -2.31 12.47 2.32
N PHE A 22 -2.38 13.79 2.10
CA PHE A 22 -2.80 14.77 3.11
C PHE A 22 -4.32 14.93 3.24
N ARG A 23 -5.12 14.22 2.44
CA ARG A 23 -6.58 14.29 2.53
C ARG A 23 -7.06 13.75 3.88
N PHE A 24 -7.84 14.57 4.60
CA PHE A 24 -8.24 14.31 5.98
C PHE A 24 -8.95 12.95 6.17
N HIS A 25 -9.87 12.57 5.28
CA HIS A 25 -10.59 11.30 5.40
C HIS A 25 -9.66 10.09 5.29
N ARG A 26 -8.63 10.14 4.43
CA ARG A 26 -7.64 9.07 4.27
C ARG A 26 -6.74 8.95 5.48
N LEU A 27 -6.25 10.08 5.99
CA LEU A 27 -5.47 10.15 7.23
C LEU A 27 -6.24 9.59 8.44
N MET A 28 -7.56 9.78 8.46
CA MET A 28 -8.41 9.25 9.51
C MET A 28 -8.67 7.74 9.35
N ILE A 29 -8.89 7.23 8.13
CA ILE A 29 -9.01 5.78 7.87
C ILE A 29 -7.74 5.08 8.36
N SER A 30 -6.57 5.57 7.95
CA SER A 30 -5.29 5.03 8.37
C SER A 30 -5.00 5.27 9.85
N GLY A 31 -5.39 6.41 10.42
CA GLY A 31 -5.24 6.72 11.84
C GLY A 31 -6.05 5.78 12.75
N ILE A 32 -7.31 5.52 12.39
CA ILE A 32 -8.16 4.55 13.09
C ILE A 32 -7.56 3.14 12.96
N ALA A 33 -7.10 2.76 11.77
CA ALA A 33 -6.43 1.47 11.56
C ALA A 33 -5.20 1.32 12.47
N TYR A 34 -4.35 2.34 12.57
CA TYR A 34 -3.19 2.33 13.48
C TYR A 34 -3.57 2.20 14.95
N ILE A 35 -4.60 2.91 15.41
CA ILE A 35 -5.08 2.79 16.79
C ILE A 35 -5.58 1.36 17.07
N LEU A 36 -6.37 0.78 16.16
CA LEU A 36 -6.86 -0.59 16.29
C LEU A 36 -5.72 -1.60 16.28
N ILE A 37 -4.76 -1.45 15.36
CA ILE A 37 -3.55 -2.28 15.30
C ILE A 37 -2.77 -2.17 16.60
N GLY A 38 -2.61 -0.97 17.17
CA GLY A 38 -1.94 -0.75 18.45
C GLY A 38 -2.64 -1.46 19.61
N ILE A 39 -3.97 -1.37 19.68
CA ILE A 39 -4.77 -2.07 20.69
C ILE A 39 -4.63 -3.59 20.55
N ILE A 40 -4.72 -4.11 19.33
CA ILE A 40 -4.58 -5.55 19.06
C ILE A 40 -3.16 -6.04 19.37
N ALA A 41 -2.14 -5.28 18.97
CA ALA A 41 -0.76 -5.60 19.30
C ALA A 41 -0.55 -5.62 20.83
N PHE A 42 -1.11 -4.65 21.55
CA PHE A 42 -1.03 -4.62 23.01
C PHE A 42 -1.77 -5.78 23.69
N LEU A 43 -2.92 -6.21 23.17
CA LEU A 43 -3.70 -7.30 23.80
C LEU A 43 -3.19 -8.69 23.41
N LEU A 44 -2.87 -8.88 22.13
CA LEU A 44 -2.59 -10.18 21.53
C LEU A 44 -1.09 -10.47 21.33
N LEU A 45 -0.27 -9.43 21.14
CA LEU A 45 1.17 -9.57 20.81
C LEU A 45 2.12 -9.09 21.92
N ASN A 46 1.63 -8.66 23.09
CA ASN A 46 2.48 -8.12 24.17
C ASN A 46 3.68 -9.00 24.53
N GLU A 47 3.49 -10.33 24.51
CA GLU A 47 4.53 -11.29 24.85
C GLU A 47 5.67 -11.34 23.83
N LEU A 48 5.45 -10.92 22.57
CA LEU A 48 6.49 -10.80 21.54
C LEU A 48 7.42 -9.60 21.78
N PHE A 49 6.92 -8.55 22.42
CA PHE A 49 7.64 -7.29 22.62
C PHE A 49 8.32 -7.18 23.98
N ARG A 50 8.27 -8.23 24.81
CA ARG A 50 9.04 -8.30 26.06
C ARG A 50 10.52 -8.53 25.73
N MET A 51 11.31 -7.46 25.72
CA MET A 51 12.76 -7.58 25.65
C MET A 51 13.31 -8.25 26.92
N PRO A 52 14.17 -9.29 26.80
CA PRO A 52 14.84 -9.88 27.94
C PRO A 52 15.79 -8.84 28.55
N LYS A 53 15.68 -8.64 29.86
CA LYS A 53 16.51 -7.66 30.59
C LYS A 53 17.86 -8.22 31.02
N ASN A 54 18.00 -9.55 31.08
CA ASN A 54 19.21 -10.25 31.51
C ASN A 54 19.52 -11.47 30.63
N ILE A 55 20.79 -11.90 30.60
CA ILE A 55 21.26 -13.10 29.86
C ILE A 55 20.58 -14.40 30.34
N SER A 56 20.19 -14.51 31.62
CA SER A 56 19.43 -15.68 32.10
C SER A 56 17.99 -15.72 31.57
N GLU A 57 17.43 -14.59 31.14
CA GLU A 57 16.14 -14.52 30.45
C GLU A 57 16.25 -14.84 28.95
N PHE A 58 17.46 -15.05 28.42
CA PHE A 58 17.66 -15.52 27.05
C PHE A 58 17.14 -16.95 26.86
N TYR A 59 17.13 -17.77 27.92
CA TYR A 59 16.44 -19.07 27.92
C TYR A 59 14.91 -18.90 27.79
N ASN A 60 14.35 -17.82 28.36
CA ASN A 60 12.96 -17.43 28.13
C ASN A 60 12.75 -16.89 26.70
N SER A 61 13.79 -16.47 25.97
CA SER A 61 13.67 -16.12 24.55
C SER A 61 13.33 -17.31 23.66
N PHE A 62 13.66 -18.54 24.05
CA PHE A 62 13.16 -19.74 23.38
C PHE A 62 11.63 -19.91 23.59
N GLN A 63 11.11 -19.54 24.76
CA GLN A 63 9.67 -19.47 25.02
C GLN A 63 9.00 -18.32 24.24
N ILE A 64 9.70 -17.22 23.96
CA ILE A 64 9.21 -16.16 23.05
C ILE A 64 9.04 -16.73 21.63
N VAL A 65 9.98 -17.53 21.13
CA VAL A 65 9.87 -18.21 19.82
C VAL A 65 8.69 -19.20 19.80
N LEU A 66 8.49 -19.99 20.85
CA LEU A 66 7.32 -20.87 20.96
C LEU A 66 6.00 -20.07 21.05
N ASN A 67 6.02 -18.90 21.69
CA ASN A 67 4.87 -17.99 21.77
C ASN A 67 4.54 -17.30 20.43
N VAL A 68 5.47 -17.22 19.47
CA VAL A 68 5.18 -16.78 18.08
C VAL A 68 4.13 -17.70 17.45
N PHE A 69 4.21 -19.00 17.72
CA PHE A 69 3.28 -20.02 17.22
C PHE A 69 2.06 -20.23 18.12
N SER A 70 1.91 -19.43 19.18
CA SER A 70 0.69 -19.51 19.99
C SER A 70 -0.53 -19.08 19.17
N VAL A 71 -1.66 -19.76 19.40
CA VAL A 71 -2.93 -19.44 18.75
C VAL A 71 -3.28 -17.96 18.92
N LYS A 72 -3.00 -17.39 20.10
CA LYS A 72 -3.22 -15.97 20.41
C LYS A 72 -2.40 -15.05 19.50
N THR A 73 -1.12 -15.33 19.32
CA THR A 73 -0.22 -14.56 18.45
C THR A 73 -0.63 -14.65 16.99
N ILE A 74 -0.95 -15.85 16.51
CA ILE A 74 -1.40 -16.08 15.13
C ILE A 74 -2.67 -15.29 14.84
N ILE A 75 -3.66 -15.34 15.73
CA ILE A 75 -4.89 -14.54 15.62
C ILE A 75 -4.56 -13.04 15.59
N GLY A 76 -3.65 -12.57 16.44
CA GLY A 76 -3.21 -11.18 16.46
C GLY A 76 -2.59 -10.72 15.15
N ILE A 77 -1.67 -11.52 14.58
CA ILE A 77 -1.01 -11.22 13.30
C ILE A 77 -2.04 -11.17 12.16
N ILE A 78 -2.95 -12.16 12.10
CA ILE A 78 -4.01 -12.21 11.08
C ILE A 78 -4.91 -10.99 11.17
N LEU A 79 -5.35 -10.60 12.37
CA LEU A 79 -6.21 -9.43 12.57
C LEU A 79 -5.51 -8.13 12.18
N ILE A 80 -4.23 -7.96 12.52
CA ILE A 80 -3.44 -6.79 12.12
C ILE A 80 -3.31 -6.74 10.60
N ALA A 81 -2.94 -7.85 9.96
CA ALA A 81 -2.82 -7.93 8.51
C ALA A 81 -4.16 -7.62 7.82
N PHE A 82 -5.28 -8.11 8.38
CA PHE A 82 -6.61 -7.86 7.85
C PHE A 82 -7.02 -6.38 7.94
N ILE A 83 -6.82 -5.74 9.10
CA ILE A 83 -7.10 -4.30 9.29
C ILE A 83 -6.21 -3.45 8.37
N TRP A 84 -4.93 -3.81 8.27
CA TRP A 84 -3.98 -3.16 7.38
C TRP A 84 -4.44 -3.21 5.93
N LEU A 85 -4.78 -4.39 5.42
CA LEU A 85 -5.20 -4.57 4.02
C LEU A 85 -6.55 -3.90 3.73
N ILE A 86 -7.51 -3.93 4.65
CA ILE A 86 -8.76 -3.18 4.51
C ILE A 86 -8.51 -1.68 4.39
N ALA A 87 -7.64 -1.12 5.24
CA ALA A 87 -7.34 0.30 5.20
C ALA A 87 -6.69 0.69 3.86
N ARG A 88 -5.79 -0.15 3.30
CA ARG A 88 -5.23 0.07 1.96
C ARG A 88 -6.30 0.05 0.88
N MET A 89 -7.18 -0.94 0.91
CA MET A 89 -8.28 -1.09 -0.06
C MET A 89 -9.19 0.14 -0.05
N SER A 90 -9.54 0.65 1.13
CA SER A 90 -10.36 1.87 1.27
C SER A 90 -9.65 3.14 0.76
N ILE A 91 -8.34 3.26 0.98
CA ILE A 91 -7.55 4.38 0.47
C ILE A 91 -7.45 4.32 -1.05
N ALA A 92 -7.20 3.13 -1.62
CA ALA A 92 -7.12 2.92 -3.06
C ALA A 92 -8.46 3.25 -3.76
N TYR A 93 -9.59 2.79 -3.20
CA TYR A 93 -10.92 3.16 -3.65
C TYR A 93 -11.11 4.69 -3.69
N SER A 94 -10.77 5.37 -2.59
CA SER A 94 -10.91 6.82 -2.51
C SER A 94 -10.02 7.59 -3.50
N ILE A 95 -8.85 7.05 -3.87
CA ILE A 95 -7.98 7.67 -4.87
C ILE A 95 -8.54 7.45 -6.26
N ARG A 96 -8.98 6.22 -6.56
CA ARG A 96 -9.61 5.90 -7.84
C ARG A 96 -10.82 6.77 -8.12
N THR A 97 -11.72 6.96 -7.15
CA THR A 97 -12.90 7.82 -7.35
C THR A 97 -12.55 9.30 -7.54
N GLU A 98 -11.52 9.81 -6.86
CA GLU A 98 -11.06 11.19 -7.05
C GLU A 98 -10.33 11.41 -8.38
N VAL A 99 -9.58 10.42 -8.86
CA VAL A 99 -8.70 10.56 -10.05
C VAL A 99 -9.39 10.14 -11.34
N ILE A 100 -10.26 9.12 -11.29
CA ILE A 100 -10.91 8.55 -12.48
C ILE A 100 -12.35 8.99 -12.60
N ASP A 101 -13.10 9.00 -11.49
CA ASP A 101 -14.52 9.38 -11.51
C ASP A 101 -14.72 10.90 -11.32
N ASP A 102 -13.63 11.68 -11.23
CA ASP A 102 -13.60 13.15 -11.00
C ASP A 102 -14.44 13.62 -9.79
N GLU A 103 -14.66 12.75 -8.81
CA GLU A 103 -15.41 13.09 -7.59
C GLU A 103 -14.53 13.88 -6.61
N ILE A 104 -14.90 15.14 -6.35
CA ILE A 104 -14.12 16.05 -5.49
C ILE A 104 -14.02 15.58 -4.03
N PHE A 105 -15.02 14.81 -3.56
CA PHE A 105 -15.06 14.36 -2.17
C PHE A 105 -15.72 12.99 -2.01
N VAL A 106 -14.96 12.04 -1.47
CA VAL A 106 -15.47 10.72 -1.10
C VAL A 106 -15.91 10.74 0.36
N GLY A 107 -17.20 10.58 0.60
CA GLY A 107 -17.76 10.56 1.95
C GLY A 107 -17.39 9.28 2.70
N TRP A 108 -17.33 9.37 4.04
CA TRP A 108 -17.17 8.19 4.91
C TRP A 108 -18.24 7.12 4.67
N LYS A 109 -19.47 7.56 4.38
CA LYS A 109 -20.58 6.65 4.08
C LYS A 109 -20.30 5.81 2.84
N ASP A 110 -19.67 6.41 1.84
CA ASP A 110 -19.34 5.73 0.58
C ASP A 110 -18.22 4.72 0.79
N VAL A 111 -17.19 5.08 1.58
CA VAL A 111 -16.12 4.15 1.97
C VAL A 111 -16.67 2.95 2.76
N PHE A 112 -17.58 3.17 3.72
CA PHE A 112 -18.19 2.07 4.49
C PHE A 112 -19.13 1.21 3.65
N LYS A 113 -19.89 1.82 2.74
CA LYS A 113 -20.77 1.11 1.80
C LYS A 113 -19.95 0.25 0.83
N PHE A 114 -18.86 0.82 0.30
CA PHE A 114 -17.89 0.11 -0.53
C PHE A 114 -17.28 -1.07 0.24
N TRP A 115 -16.81 -0.82 1.46
CA TRP A 115 -16.24 -1.86 2.31
C TRP A 115 -17.21 -3.03 2.52
N GLY A 116 -18.46 -2.76 2.92
CA GLY A 116 -19.46 -3.80 3.13
C GLY A 116 -19.78 -4.61 1.87
N LYS A 117 -19.74 -3.97 0.68
CA LYS A 117 -20.01 -4.62 -0.61
C LYS A 117 -18.84 -5.49 -1.08
N HIS A 118 -17.60 -5.03 -0.93
CA HIS A 118 -16.41 -5.67 -1.49
C HIS A 118 -15.59 -6.49 -0.48
N LEU A 119 -16.01 -6.54 0.79
CA LEU A 119 -15.36 -7.38 1.81
C LEU A 119 -15.30 -8.85 1.40
N LYS A 120 -16.38 -9.37 0.82
CA LYS A 120 -16.42 -10.76 0.33
C LYS A 120 -15.40 -10.99 -0.76
N THR A 121 -15.34 -10.08 -1.75
CA THR A 121 -14.35 -10.12 -2.83
C THR A 121 -12.93 -10.16 -2.28
N PHE A 122 -12.61 -9.27 -1.34
CA PHE A 122 -11.30 -9.22 -0.70
C PHE A 122 -10.96 -10.52 0.06
N VAL A 123 -11.90 -11.05 0.84
CA VAL A 123 -11.71 -12.32 1.57
C VAL A 123 -11.49 -13.48 0.60
N PHE A 124 -12.29 -13.57 -0.47
CA PHE A 124 -12.12 -14.61 -1.49
C PHE A 124 -10.82 -14.46 -2.27
N TYR A 125 -10.34 -13.23 -2.49
CA TYR A 125 -9.04 -12.98 -3.08
C TYR A 125 -7.91 -13.56 -2.21
N VAL A 126 -7.91 -13.27 -0.90
CA VAL A 126 -6.92 -13.83 0.03
C VAL A 126 -7.04 -15.36 0.13
N LEU A 127 -8.26 -15.89 0.22
CA LEU A 127 -8.50 -17.34 0.25
C LEU A 127 -8.09 -18.04 -1.05
N GLY A 128 -8.23 -17.37 -2.21
CA GLY A 128 -7.80 -17.90 -3.51
C GLY A 128 -6.30 -18.17 -3.53
N TRP A 129 -5.50 -17.25 -2.99
CA TRP A 129 -4.06 -17.46 -2.85
C TRP A 129 -3.73 -18.61 -1.89
N ILE A 130 -4.39 -18.68 -0.74
CA ILE A 130 -4.22 -19.80 0.20
C ILE A 130 -4.56 -21.13 -0.48
N LEU A 131 -5.65 -21.18 -1.25
CA LEU A 131 -6.08 -22.37 -1.98
C LEU A 131 -5.01 -22.82 -3.00
N ILE A 132 -4.43 -21.89 -3.75
CA ILE A 132 -3.34 -22.21 -4.72
C ILE A 132 -2.17 -22.89 -3.99
N PHE A 133 -1.75 -22.39 -2.83
CA PHE A 133 -0.68 -23.02 -2.03
C PHE A 133 -1.07 -24.38 -1.48
N VAL A 134 -2.31 -24.55 -1.02
CA VAL A 134 -2.82 -25.86 -0.58
C VAL A 134 -2.77 -26.87 -1.72
N LEU A 135 -3.17 -26.47 -2.95
CA LEU A 135 -3.10 -27.34 -4.13
C LEU A 135 -1.66 -27.73 -4.49
N ILE A 136 -0.72 -26.79 -4.44
CA ILE A 136 0.71 -27.06 -4.65
C ILE A 136 1.26 -28.04 -3.61
N ALA A 137 0.89 -27.85 -2.33
CA ALA A 137 1.31 -28.72 -1.23
C ALA A 137 0.72 -30.13 -1.38
N LEU A 138 -0.56 -30.24 -1.75
CA LEU A 138 -1.20 -31.53 -2.06
C LEU A 138 -0.53 -32.24 -3.24
N GLY A 139 -0.13 -31.48 -4.27
CA GLY A 139 0.66 -31.99 -5.38
C GLY A 139 1.97 -32.62 -4.91
N HIS A 140 2.77 -31.91 -4.10
CA HIS A 140 4.00 -32.45 -3.54
C HIS A 140 3.76 -33.66 -2.62
N LEU A 141 2.70 -33.61 -1.80
CA LEU A 141 2.34 -34.71 -0.91
C LEU A 141 2.03 -35.99 -1.70
N PHE A 142 1.33 -35.88 -2.83
CA PHE A 142 1.06 -37.02 -3.71
C PHE A 142 2.35 -37.68 -4.21
N PHE A 143 3.31 -36.90 -4.71
CA PHE A 143 4.61 -37.41 -5.16
C PHE A 143 5.45 -37.97 -4.01
N TYR A 144 5.38 -37.35 -2.84
CA TYR A 144 6.06 -37.83 -1.63
C TYR A 144 5.56 -39.22 -1.20
N VAL A 145 4.24 -39.41 -1.13
CA VAL A 145 3.64 -40.70 -0.71
C VAL A 145 4.02 -41.83 -1.66
N ILE A 146 4.01 -41.59 -2.98
CA ILE A 146 4.43 -42.62 -3.96
C ILE A 146 5.94 -42.86 -3.89
N GLY A 147 6.73 -41.81 -3.69
CA GLY A 147 8.18 -41.87 -3.53
C GLY A 147 8.64 -42.71 -2.33
N MET A 148 7.80 -42.88 -1.30
CA MET A 148 8.10 -43.71 -0.13
C MET A 148 8.08 -45.22 -0.40
N ILE A 149 7.50 -45.69 -1.53
CA ILE A 149 7.42 -47.12 -1.84
C ILE A 149 8.80 -47.61 -2.30
N PRO A 150 9.43 -48.60 -1.62
CA PRO A 150 10.74 -49.11 -2.01
C PRO A 150 10.76 -49.62 -3.46
N TYR A 151 11.83 -49.31 -4.19
CA TYR A 151 12.07 -49.65 -5.61
C TYR A 151 11.09 -49.02 -6.62
N VAL A 152 9.78 -49.11 -6.37
CA VAL A 152 8.73 -48.55 -7.23
C VAL A 152 8.73 -47.03 -7.18
N GLY A 153 8.86 -46.44 -5.99
CA GLY A 153 8.87 -44.99 -5.78
C GLY A 153 10.04 -44.31 -6.47
N SER A 154 11.25 -44.87 -6.34
CA SER A 154 12.44 -44.35 -7.04
C SER A 154 12.31 -44.43 -8.55
N LEU A 155 11.75 -45.52 -9.08
CA LEU A 155 11.60 -45.72 -10.52
C LEU A 155 10.49 -44.81 -11.07
N TRP A 156 9.35 -44.73 -10.39
CA TRP A 156 8.23 -43.86 -10.75
C TRP A 156 8.62 -42.38 -10.71
N LEU A 157 9.30 -41.93 -9.64
CA LEU A 157 9.76 -40.54 -9.53
C LEU A 157 10.81 -40.21 -10.59
N SER A 158 11.67 -41.16 -10.97
CA SER A 158 12.64 -40.96 -12.05
C SER A 158 11.96 -40.77 -13.41
N ILE A 159 10.93 -41.58 -13.73
CA ILE A 159 10.17 -41.45 -14.98
C ILE A 159 9.33 -40.16 -15.00
N MET A 160 8.72 -39.82 -13.87
CA MET A 160 7.80 -38.68 -13.75
C MET A 160 8.48 -37.39 -13.28
N TYR A 161 9.82 -37.34 -13.16
CA TYR A 161 10.56 -36.26 -12.49
C TYR A 161 10.24 -34.85 -13.01
N LEU A 162 9.90 -34.73 -14.29
CA LEU A 162 9.51 -33.46 -14.89
C LEU A 162 8.24 -32.86 -14.26
N ILE A 163 7.32 -33.68 -13.74
CA ILE A 163 6.07 -33.21 -13.14
C ILE A 163 6.34 -32.57 -11.76
N PRO A 164 7.01 -33.20 -10.78
CA PRO A 164 7.43 -32.53 -9.55
C PRO A 164 8.23 -31.27 -9.80
N LEU A 165 9.16 -31.31 -10.76
CA LEU A 165 9.95 -30.13 -11.13
C LEU A 165 9.04 -28.98 -11.60
N ALA A 166 8.07 -29.26 -12.46
CA ALA A 166 7.10 -28.25 -12.91
C ALA A 166 6.25 -27.71 -11.75
N ILE A 167 5.80 -28.56 -10.82
CA ILE A 167 5.07 -28.14 -9.62
C ILE A 167 5.97 -27.26 -8.73
N SER A 168 7.25 -27.59 -8.56
CA SER A 168 8.20 -26.80 -7.79
C SER A 168 8.50 -25.45 -8.44
N VAL A 169 8.70 -25.40 -9.77
CA VAL A 169 8.87 -24.13 -10.52
C VAL A 169 7.63 -23.26 -10.35
N PHE A 170 6.43 -23.84 -10.52
CA PHE A 170 5.17 -23.15 -10.29
C PHE A 170 5.03 -22.64 -8.84
N ALA A 171 5.50 -23.41 -7.84
CA ALA A 171 5.50 -23.02 -6.44
C ALA A 171 6.40 -21.80 -6.18
N VAL A 172 7.60 -21.77 -6.74
CA VAL A 172 8.53 -20.64 -6.62
C VAL A 172 7.94 -19.39 -7.27
N LEU A 173 7.38 -19.52 -8.48
CA LEU A 173 6.71 -18.40 -9.15
C LEU A 173 5.49 -17.91 -8.35
N SER A 174 4.69 -18.82 -7.78
CA SER A 174 3.55 -18.46 -6.92
C SER A 174 3.98 -17.71 -5.67
N LEU A 175 5.18 -17.98 -5.12
CA LEU A 175 5.72 -17.27 -3.96
C LEU A 175 6.12 -15.83 -4.32
N ILE A 176 6.67 -15.61 -5.52
CA ILE A 176 6.91 -14.25 -6.04
C ILE A 176 5.59 -13.52 -6.16
N ILE A 177 4.57 -14.15 -6.74
CA ILE A 177 3.27 -13.49 -6.92
C ILE A 177 2.61 -13.19 -5.56
N LEU A 178 2.73 -14.09 -4.57
CA LEU A 178 2.22 -13.86 -3.22
C LEU A 178 2.85 -12.60 -2.58
N PHE A 179 4.13 -12.34 -2.82
CA PHE A 179 4.77 -11.11 -2.35
C PHE A 179 4.07 -9.87 -2.93
N PHE A 180 3.79 -9.88 -4.24
CA PHE A 180 3.03 -8.81 -4.90
C PHE A 180 1.55 -8.77 -4.48
N THR A 181 0.94 -9.91 -4.14
CA THR A 181 -0.41 -9.98 -3.57
C THR A 181 -0.48 -9.24 -2.23
N CYS A 182 0.51 -9.40 -1.35
CA CYS A 182 0.55 -8.71 -0.07
C CYS A 182 0.71 -7.19 -0.20
N THR A 183 1.37 -6.73 -1.27
CA THR A 183 1.58 -5.30 -1.54
C THR A 183 0.42 -4.69 -2.31
N TYR A 184 0.10 -5.22 -3.49
CA TYR A 184 -0.87 -4.66 -4.43
C TYR A 184 -2.28 -5.26 -4.35
N GLY A 185 -2.47 -6.43 -3.73
CA GLY A 185 -3.77 -7.12 -3.77
C GLY A 185 -4.94 -6.29 -3.22
N ALA A 186 -4.74 -5.60 -2.10
CA ALA A 186 -5.74 -4.69 -1.55
C ALA A 186 -6.00 -3.47 -2.45
N VAL A 187 -4.96 -2.96 -3.13
CA VAL A 187 -5.05 -1.83 -4.05
C VAL A 187 -5.86 -2.20 -5.28
N ILE A 188 -5.57 -3.37 -5.89
CA ILE A 188 -6.28 -3.86 -7.08
C ILE A 188 -7.77 -4.03 -6.80
N VAL A 189 -8.13 -4.68 -5.69
CA VAL A 189 -9.53 -4.85 -5.29
C VAL A 189 -10.21 -3.49 -5.06
N GLY A 190 -9.48 -2.51 -4.51
CA GLY A 190 -9.96 -1.15 -4.32
C GLY A 190 -10.22 -0.38 -5.62
N VAL A 191 -9.36 -0.60 -6.62
CA VAL A 191 -9.38 0.12 -7.91
C VAL A 191 -10.35 -0.53 -8.91
N GLU A 192 -10.21 -1.83 -9.16
CA GLU A 192 -11.02 -2.53 -10.18
C GLU A 192 -12.47 -2.67 -9.73
N GLN A 193 -12.71 -2.90 -8.44
CA GLN A 193 -14.05 -3.20 -7.90
C GLN A 193 -14.72 -4.43 -8.55
N GLU A 194 -13.94 -5.26 -9.23
CA GLU A 194 -14.36 -6.47 -9.95
C GLU A 194 -14.35 -7.70 -9.03
N SER A 195 -14.51 -8.89 -9.60
CA SER A 195 -14.50 -10.13 -8.83
C SER A 195 -13.09 -10.47 -8.31
N ALA A 196 -13.02 -11.43 -7.37
CA ALA A 196 -11.74 -11.88 -6.82
C ALA A 196 -10.86 -12.52 -7.91
N MET A 197 -11.46 -13.19 -8.90
CA MET A 197 -10.74 -13.80 -10.02
C MET A 197 -10.16 -12.74 -10.95
N ASP A 198 -10.94 -11.71 -11.29
CA ASP A 198 -10.47 -10.62 -12.15
C ASP A 198 -9.32 -9.87 -11.46
N SER A 199 -9.42 -9.65 -10.15
CA SER A 199 -8.33 -9.04 -9.36
C SER A 199 -7.05 -9.89 -9.36
N ILE A 200 -7.15 -11.22 -9.39
CA ILE A 200 -6.00 -12.12 -9.53
C ILE A 200 -5.40 -11.97 -10.93
N ILE A 201 -6.24 -11.99 -11.97
CA ILE A 201 -5.80 -11.86 -13.36
C ILE A 201 -5.09 -10.51 -13.59
N SER A 202 -5.64 -9.41 -13.08
CA SER A 202 -5.00 -8.09 -13.15
C SER A 202 -3.65 -8.06 -12.45
N LEU A 203 -3.48 -8.77 -11.31
CA LEU A 203 -2.19 -8.91 -10.66
C LEU A 203 -1.18 -9.66 -11.54
N TYR A 204 -1.61 -10.73 -12.23
CA TYR A 204 -0.74 -11.47 -13.16
C TYR A 204 -0.27 -10.58 -14.32
N HIS A 205 -1.18 -9.84 -14.94
CA HIS A 205 -0.83 -8.89 -16.01
C HIS A 205 0.12 -7.81 -15.51
N LEU A 206 -0.16 -7.25 -14.34
CA LEU A 206 0.69 -6.24 -13.70
C LEU A 206 2.14 -6.73 -13.53
N ILE A 207 2.34 -7.94 -13.00
CA ILE A 207 3.68 -8.51 -12.76
C ILE A 207 4.36 -8.87 -14.08
N LYS A 208 3.62 -9.49 -15.01
CA LYS A 208 4.16 -9.95 -16.28
C LYS A 208 4.63 -8.79 -17.16
N ASP A 209 3.79 -7.78 -17.29
CA ASP A 209 3.99 -6.72 -18.28
C ASP A 209 4.82 -5.56 -17.69
N HIS A 210 4.79 -5.36 -16.36
CA HIS A 210 5.43 -4.21 -15.70
C HIS A 210 6.27 -4.55 -14.45
N GLY A 211 6.67 -5.81 -14.24
CA GLY A 211 7.32 -6.27 -13.00
C GLY A 211 8.55 -5.47 -12.56
N ILE A 212 9.52 -5.24 -13.45
CA ILE A 212 10.76 -4.49 -13.14
C ILE A 212 10.44 -3.04 -12.79
N TYR A 213 9.52 -2.45 -13.56
CA TYR A 213 9.07 -1.09 -13.39
C TYR A 213 8.40 -0.86 -12.03
N ILE A 214 7.55 -1.80 -11.60
CA ILE A 214 6.89 -1.76 -10.30
C ILE A 214 7.93 -1.81 -9.19
N ILE A 215 8.93 -2.69 -9.29
CA ILE A 215 9.99 -2.79 -8.29
C ILE A 215 10.76 -1.47 -8.16
N ALA A 216 11.15 -0.87 -9.29
CA ALA A 216 11.90 0.39 -9.32
C ALA A 216 11.09 1.56 -8.75
N THR A 217 9.83 1.73 -9.19
CA THR A 217 8.94 2.80 -8.72
C THR A 217 8.52 2.61 -7.25
N HIS A 218 8.34 1.37 -6.80
CA HIS A 218 8.06 1.06 -5.40
C HIS A 218 9.27 1.39 -4.51
N ALA A 219 10.49 1.02 -4.91
CA ALA A 219 11.72 1.38 -4.18
C ALA A 219 11.92 2.90 -4.09
N LEU A 220 11.67 3.62 -5.18
CA LEU A 220 11.71 5.08 -5.20
C LEU A 220 10.64 5.69 -4.29
N SER A 221 9.43 5.14 -4.31
CA SER A 221 8.33 5.57 -3.44
C SER A 221 8.70 5.44 -1.96
N TRP A 222 9.40 4.37 -1.57
CA TRP A 222 9.93 4.23 -0.21
C TRP A 222 10.91 5.35 0.17
N ILE A 223 11.81 5.73 -0.73
CA ILE A 223 12.79 6.80 -0.48
C ILE A 223 12.06 8.14 -0.30
N VAL A 224 11.21 8.52 -1.27
CA VAL A 224 10.47 9.79 -1.24
C VAL A 224 9.51 9.83 -0.06
N GLY A 225 8.80 8.73 0.21
CA GLY A 225 7.90 8.61 1.36
C GLY A 225 8.60 8.75 2.70
N THR A 226 9.79 8.18 2.83
CA THR A 226 10.61 8.34 4.05
C THR A 226 11.03 9.79 4.24
N ILE A 227 11.48 10.47 3.19
CA ILE A 227 11.85 11.90 3.25
C ILE A 227 10.63 12.75 3.65
N ALA A 228 9.47 12.52 3.01
CA ALA A 228 8.23 13.22 3.31
C ALA A 228 7.76 12.97 4.75
N PHE A 229 7.84 11.72 5.21
CA PHE A 229 7.53 11.36 6.59
C PHE A 229 8.47 12.03 7.59
N CYS A 230 9.78 12.02 7.35
CA CYS A 230 10.75 12.71 8.19
C CYS A 230 10.45 14.22 8.28
N PHE A 231 10.06 14.85 7.16
CA PHE A 231 9.65 16.25 7.15
C PHE A 231 8.39 16.48 8.00
N VAL A 232 7.33 15.70 7.79
CA VAL A 232 6.09 15.79 8.59
C VAL A 232 6.36 15.54 10.06
N PHE A 233 7.15 14.51 10.38
CA PHE A 233 7.55 14.19 11.73
C PHE A 233 8.31 15.34 12.38
N ALA A 234 9.27 15.96 11.69
CA ALA A 234 10.01 17.12 12.18
C ALA A 234 9.09 18.32 12.45
N VAL A 235 8.13 18.60 11.56
CA VAL A 235 7.12 19.66 11.76
C VAL A 235 6.26 19.37 12.99
N VAL A 236 5.81 18.13 13.18
CA VAL A 236 5.04 17.72 14.37
C VAL A 236 5.89 17.85 15.65
N GLN A 237 7.16 17.43 15.63
CA GLN A 237 8.06 17.62 16.77
C GLN A 237 8.24 19.11 17.10
N GLY A 238 8.42 19.95 16.08
CA GLY A 238 8.50 21.41 16.24
C GLY A 238 7.22 21.98 16.86
N ALA A 239 6.05 21.55 16.40
CA ALA A 239 4.77 21.98 16.95
C ALA A 239 4.57 21.54 18.41
N VAL A 240 4.94 20.30 18.76
CA VAL A 240 4.88 19.78 20.13
C VAL A 240 5.86 20.54 21.03
N ALA A 241 7.09 20.80 20.57
CA ALA A 241 8.08 21.57 21.31
C ALA A 241 7.63 23.02 21.55
N LEU A 242 7.03 23.66 20.53
CA LEU A 242 6.51 25.03 20.63
C LEU A 242 5.29 25.10 21.57
N THR A 243 4.43 24.08 21.55
CA THR A 243 3.30 23.94 22.49
C THR A 243 3.80 23.76 23.92
N SER A 244 4.81 22.91 24.11
CA SER A 244 5.49 22.71 25.40
C SER A 244 6.11 24.01 25.90
N TRP A 245 6.84 24.74 25.04
CA TRP A 245 7.43 26.03 25.38
C TRP A 245 6.36 27.08 25.77
N GLY A 246 5.28 27.19 24.98
CA GLY A 246 4.15 28.08 25.30
C GLY A 246 3.48 27.72 26.63
N ALA A 247 3.32 26.43 26.92
CA ALA A 247 2.77 25.98 28.20
C ALA A 247 3.69 26.31 29.39
N HIS A 248 5.01 26.24 29.22
CA HIS A 248 5.96 26.70 30.23
C HIS A 248 5.87 28.21 30.48
N LEU A 249 5.60 29.03 29.45
CA LEU A 249 5.40 30.47 29.62
C LEU A 249 4.12 30.79 30.41
N ILE A 250 3.04 30.05 30.17
CA ILE A 250 1.73 30.30 30.79
C ILE A 250 1.68 29.77 32.23
N MET A 251 2.15 28.54 32.45
CA MET A 251 2.01 27.83 33.73
C MET A 251 3.29 27.77 34.58
N GLY A 252 4.44 28.16 34.02
CA GLY A 252 5.73 28.13 34.70
C GLY A 252 6.08 26.74 35.23
N LYS A 253 6.49 26.67 36.51
CA LYS A 253 6.93 25.42 37.15
C LYS A 253 5.80 24.41 37.39
N GLU A 254 4.53 24.82 37.29
CA GLU A 254 3.39 23.90 37.46
C GLU A 254 3.26 22.93 36.30
N PHE A 255 3.69 23.32 35.09
CA PHE A 255 3.64 22.44 33.91
C PHE A 255 4.57 21.23 34.06
N MET A 256 5.77 21.42 34.63
CA MET A 256 6.72 20.33 34.89
C MET A 256 6.22 19.29 35.90
N LYS A 257 5.22 19.66 36.73
CA LYS A 257 4.60 18.75 37.70
C LYS A 257 3.55 17.84 37.05
N ILE A 258 3.06 18.18 35.85
CA ILE A 258 2.16 17.31 35.09
C ILE A 258 2.92 16.02 34.78
N THR A 259 2.34 14.90 35.21
CA THR A 259 2.96 13.59 35.09
C THR A 259 2.18 12.72 34.12
N ILE A 260 2.83 12.32 33.03
CA ILE A 260 2.24 11.35 32.10
C ILE A 260 2.32 9.96 32.75
N PRO A 261 1.20 9.20 32.82
CA PRO A 261 1.18 7.85 33.36
C PRO A 261 2.19 6.93 32.69
N LYS A 262 2.80 6.01 33.45
CA LYS A 262 3.78 5.04 32.94
C LYS A 262 3.25 4.18 31.79
N PHE A 263 1.94 3.97 31.70
CA PHE A 263 1.30 3.29 30.58
C PHE A 263 1.61 3.94 29.22
N PHE A 264 1.82 5.26 29.19
CA PHE A 264 2.17 6.01 27.98
C PHE A 264 3.68 6.26 27.84
N SER A 265 4.53 5.57 28.60
CA SER A 265 5.99 5.79 28.61
C SER A 265 6.66 5.70 27.23
N PHE A 266 6.10 4.93 26.30
CA PHE A 266 6.57 4.86 24.92
C PHE A 266 6.53 6.21 24.18
N LEU A 267 5.64 7.13 24.57
CA LEU A 267 5.55 8.47 23.98
C LEU A 267 6.81 9.31 24.25
N HIS A 268 7.62 8.97 25.26
CA HIS A 268 8.88 9.66 25.51
C HIS A 268 9.87 9.50 24.35
N LEU A 269 9.92 8.30 23.75
CA LEU A 269 10.74 8.04 22.57
C LEU A 269 10.20 8.79 21.34
N MET A 270 8.88 8.93 21.25
CA MET A 270 8.21 9.55 20.12
C MET A 270 8.23 11.08 20.16
N PHE A 271 8.27 11.68 21.35
CA PHE A 271 8.19 13.13 21.54
C PHE A 271 9.20 13.60 22.60
N PRO A 272 10.51 13.58 22.28
CA PRO A 272 11.56 13.96 23.23
C PRO A 272 11.51 15.43 23.66
N GLY A 273 10.82 16.30 22.91
CA GLY A 273 10.64 17.72 23.25
C GLY A 273 9.62 18.02 24.37
N LEU A 274 8.96 16.98 24.92
CA LEU A 274 8.03 17.13 26.05
C LEU A 274 8.78 17.11 27.39
N ASN A 275 8.99 18.29 27.97
CA ASN A 275 9.58 18.46 29.30
C ASN A 275 8.53 18.30 30.42
N MET A 276 7.86 17.15 30.48
CA MET A 276 6.92 16.80 31.55
C MET A 276 7.49 15.73 32.47
N GLY A 277 6.99 15.66 33.70
CA GLY A 277 7.30 14.57 34.61
C GLY A 277 6.71 13.24 34.11
N TRP A 278 7.30 12.13 34.53
CA TRP A 278 6.77 10.79 34.29
C TRP A 278 6.63 10.07 35.63
N GLY A 279 5.43 9.64 36.00
CA GLY A 279 5.23 9.04 37.31
C GLY A 279 3.80 9.04 37.81
N ALA A 280 3.62 8.59 39.04
CA ALA A 280 2.35 8.59 39.74
C ALA A 280 2.49 9.56 40.93
N GLY A 281 1.81 10.70 40.89
CA GLY A 281 1.85 11.66 41.98
C GLY A 281 0.72 12.69 41.92
N GLY A 282 -0.35 12.44 42.68
CA GLY A 282 -1.40 13.43 42.96
C GLY A 282 -2.31 13.78 41.78
N TYR A 283 -3.00 14.93 41.90
CA TYR A 283 -4.01 15.38 40.93
C TYR A 283 -3.43 15.70 39.54
N TYR A 284 -2.12 15.95 39.43
CA TYR A 284 -1.42 16.24 38.18
C TYR A 284 -1.36 15.06 37.19
N VAL A 285 -1.76 13.86 37.61
CA VAL A 285 -1.88 12.68 36.74
C VAL A 285 -3.09 12.79 35.81
N ILE A 286 -4.18 13.44 36.25
CA ILE A 286 -5.39 13.62 35.43
C ILE A 286 -5.11 14.43 34.16
N PRO A 287 -4.52 15.65 34.22
CA PRO A 287 -4.15 16.39 33.01
C PRO A 287 -3.08 15.64 32.19
N GLY A 288 -2.14 14.94 32.84
CA GLY A 288 -1.13 14.14 32.13
C GLY A 288 -1.74 12.96 31.35
N PHE A 289 -2.80 12.33 31.87
CA PHE A 289 -3.54 11.29 31.16
C PHE A 289 -4.26 11.83 29.93
N ILE A 290 -4.91 12.99 30.06
CA ILE A 290 -5.59 13.67 28.94
C ILE A 290 -4.59 14.04 27.84
N ILE A 291 -3.46 14.65 28.22
CA ILE A 291 -2.37 14.98 27.29
C ILE A 291 -1.84 13.70 26.61
N GLY A 292 -1.66 12.61 27.37
CA GLY A 292 -1.25 11.32 26.82
C GLY A 292 -2.18 10.81 25.72
N ILE A 293 -3.51 10.94 25.88
CA ILE A 293 -4.48 10.57 24.84
C ILE A 293 -4.30 11.42 23.59
N PHE A 294 -4.16 12.75 23.73
CA PHE A 294 -3.94 13.63 22.58
C PHE A 294 -2.63 13.32 21.87
N LEU A 295 -1.56 13.01 22.59
CA LEU A 295 -0.28 12.60 22.00
C LEU A 295 -0.37 11.27 21.25
N ILE A 296 -1.21 10.32 21.72
CA ILE A 296 -1.52 9.10 20.95
C ILE A 296 -2.22 9.45 19.65
N ILE A 297 -3.19 10.37 19.67
CA ILE A 297 -3.90 10.78 18.45
C ILE A 297 -2.92 11.46 17.48
N ILE A 298 -2.05 12.35 17.97
CA ILE A 298 -1.02 13.02 17.17
C ILE A 298 -0.06 11.99 16.58
N ALA A 299 0.41 11.03 17.38
CA ALA A 299 1.24 9.93 16.91
C ALA A 299 0.51 9.12 15.83
N ALA A 300 -0.74 8.71 16.08
CA ALA A 300 -1.53 7.96 15.12
C ALA A 300 -1.65 8.69 13.79
N VAL A 301 -1.99 9.99 13.80
CA VAL A 301 -2.09 10.81 12.57
C VAL A 301 -0.73 10.97 11.87
N THR A 302 0.35 11.11 12.63
CA THR A 302 1.70 11.26 12.06
C THR A 302 2.15 9.99 11.34
N TYR A 303 1.95 8.82 11.95
CA TYR A 303 2.27 7.54 11.31
C TYR A 303 1.27 7.16 10.22
N SER A 304 0.02 7.59 10.35
CA SER A 304 -1.01 7.40 9.33
C SER A 304 -0.67 8.09 8.02
N TYR A 305 0.08 9.20 8.08
CA TYR A 305 0.62 9.85 6.88
C TYR A 305 1.49 8.90 6.05
N MET A 306 2.49 8.24 6.65
CA MET A 306 3.39 7.34 5.93
C MET A 306 2.63 6.18 5.27
N PHE A 307 1.70 5.57 6.02
CA PHE A 307 0.87 4.50 5.48
C PHE A 307 -0.04 4.96 4.33
N THR A 308 -0.63 6.16 4.47
CA THR A 308 -1.49 6.74 3.43
C THR A 308 -0.68 7.07 2.19
N TYR A 309 0.52 7.63 2.37
CA TYR A 309 1.45 7.91 1.29
C TYR A 309 1.83 6.63 0.53
N MET A 310 2.24 5.57 1.25
CA MET A 310 2.63 4.30 0.61
C MET A 310 1.46 3.66 -0.14
N SER A 311 0.26 3.68 0.45
CA SER A 311 -0.95 3.17 -0.21
C SER A 311 -1.32 4.02 -1.43
N ALA A 312 -1.12 5.34 -1.36
CA ALA A 312 -1.37 6.24 -2.49
C ALA A 312 -0.38 6.01 -3.61
N ALA A 313 0.91 5.89 -3.31
CA ALA A 313 1.96 5.61 -4.28
C ALA A 313 1.68 4.30 -5.02
N GLU A 314 1.33 3.23 -4.32
CA GLU A 314 0.96 1.96 -4.97
C GLU A 314 -0.30 2.08 -5.83
N THR A 315 -1.28 2.88 -5.41
CA THR A 315 -2.48 3.13 -6.21
C THR A 315 -2.13 3.87 -7.49
N PHE A 316 -1.30 4.91 -7.43
CA PHE A 316 -0.82 5.61 -8.63
C PHE A 316 0.02 4.72 -9.54
N ILE A 317 0.91 3.90 -8.97
CA ILE A 317 1.70 2.92 -9.75
C ILE A 317 0.78 1.93 -10.47
N TYR A 318 -0.25 1.43 -9.77
CA TYR A 318 -1.21 0.52 -10.38
C TYR A 318 -2.00 1.23 -11.50
N LEU A 319 -2.57 2.40 -11.23
CA LEU A 319 -3.32 3.16 -12.21
C LEU A 319 -2.49 3.51 -13.45
N SER A 320 -1.25 3.95 -13.29
CA SER A 320 -0.36 4.30 -14.40
C SER A 320 0.09 3.10 -15.23
N SER A 321 0.11 1.90 -14.65
CA SER A 321 0.50 0.66 -15.32
C SER A 321 -0.62 0.02 -16.15
N GLN A 322 -1.84 0.55 -16.07
CA GLN A 322 -3.02 -0.02 -16.70
C GLN A 322 -3.49 0.90 -17.84
N ASP A 323 -3.40 0.42 -19.08
CA ASP A 323 -3.86 1.13 -20.28
C ASP A 323 -5.36 1.52 -20.21
N LYS A 324 -6.16 0.76 -19.45
CA LYS A 324 -7.59 1.03 -19.18
C LYS A 324 -7.81 2.38 -18.48
N PHE A 325 -6.89 2.79 -17.60
CA PHE A 325 -7.04 4.00 -16.78
C PHE A 325 -6.22 5.18 -17.31
N TYR A 326 -5.11 4.92 -17.99
CA TYR A 326 -4.30 5.93 -18.68
C TYR A 326 -4.08 5.52 -20.14
N PRO A 327 -5.03 5.79 -21.05
CA PRO A 327 -4.86 5.46 -22.47
C PRO A 327 -3.60 6.14 -23.03
N LYS A 328 -2.86 5.44 -23.91
CA LYS A 328 -1.71 6.02 -24.64
C LYS A 328 -2.15 7.33 -25.33
N ARG A 329 -1.36 8.40 -25.16
CA ARG A 329 -1.68 9.69 -25.79
C ARG A 329 -1.21 9.57 -27.25
N LYS A 330 -2.02 10.02 -28.21
CA LYS A 330 -1.64 10.08 -29.63
C LYS A 330 -0.44 11.01 -29.90
N ASP A 331 -0.17 11.93 -28.97
CA ASP A 331 0.88 12.95 -29.14
C ASP A 331 2.32 12.38 -29.09
N ASP A 332 2.52 11.11 -28.72
CA ASP A 332 3.84 10.46 -28.71
C ASP A 332 4.08 9.65 -30.03
N GLU A 333 3.14 9.65 -30.98
CA GLU A 333 3.34 9.08 -32.34
C GLU A 333 4.11 10.06 -33.27
N LEU A 334 4.17 11.36 -32.92
CA LEU A 334 4.70 12.44 -33.77
C LEU A 334 6.23 12.51 -33.90
N ASP A 335 6.99 11.72 -33.15
CA ASP A 335 8.47 11.71 -33.21
C ASP A 335 9.03 10.48 -33.94
N THR A 336 8.17 9.62 -34.50
CA THR A 336 8.58 8.43 -35.28
C THR A 336 8.26 8.54 -36.77
N ASP A 337 7.49 9.54 -37.19
CA ASP A 337 7.14 9.74 -38.60
C ASP A 337 8.14 10.64 -39.35
N LEU A 338 9.12 11.25 -38.65
CA LEU A 338 10.12 12.14 -39.25
C LEU A 338 11.29 11.43 -39.93
N ASP A 339 11.47 10.12 -39.71
CA ASP A 339 12.54 9.33 -40.38
C ASP A 339 12.00 8.51 -41.56
N GLU A 340 10.69 8.46 -41.80
CA GLU A 340 10.07 7.78 -42.98
C GLU A 340 9.57 8.76 -44.06
N GLU A 341 9.46 10.07 -43.78
CA GLU A 341 9.08 11.10 -44.78
C GLU A 341 10.28 11.69 -45.58
N GLU A 342 11.53 11.34 -45.24
CA GLU A 342 12.72 11.79 -45.99
C GLU A 342 13.06 10.93 -47.24
N GLU A 343 12.32 9.83 -47.52
CA GLU A 343 12.51 9.03 -48.75
C GLU A 343 11.42 9.22 -49.84
N GLU A 344 10.35 9.99 -49.60
CA GLU A 344 9.28 10.24 -50.60
C GLU A 344 9.21 11.70 -51.12
N SER A 345 10.17 12.57 -50.79
CA SER A 345 10.14 13.99 -51.14
C SER A 345 11.14 14.46 -52.21
N GLU A 346 11.56 13.58 -53.13
CA GLU A 346 12.40 13.98 -54.29
C GLU A 346 11.70 13.94 -55.67
N ASP A 347 10.45 13.51 -55.80
CA ASP A 347 9.75 13.48 -57.09
C ASP A 347 8.36 14.14 -57.00
N GLU A 348 8.29 15.48 -57.04
CA GLU A 348 7.21 16.27 -57.67
C GLU A 348 7.44 17.77 -57.39
N VAL A 349 8.31 18.38 -58.20
CA VAL A 349 8.33 19.82 -58.42
C VAL A 349 7.82 20.05 -59.83
N GLU A 350 6.72 20.80 -59.96
CA GLU A 350 6.38 21.80 -61.01
C GLU A 350 4.87 21.89 -61.31
N GLU A 351 4.39 23.14 -61.31
CA GLU A 351 3.12 23.68 -61.87
C GLU A 351 1.82 23.46 -61.06
N GLU A 352 0.97 24.45 -60.77
CA GLU A 352 0.91 25.89 -61.05
C GLU A 352 -0.16 26.50 -60.11
N GLU A 353 0.05 27.75 -59.67
CA GLU A 353 -0.93 28.62 -59.00
C GLU A 353 -2.10 28.96 -59.94
N GLU A 354 -3.32 29.15 -59.41
CA GLU A 354 -4.06 30.43 -59.53
C GLU A 354 -5.50 30.38 -58.95
N VAL A 355 -5.72 31.34 -58.03
CA VAL A 355 -6.87 32.26 -57.92
C VAL A 355 -8.11 31.92 -57.06
N GLU A 356 -8.34 32.88 -56.17
CA GLU A 356 -9.43 33.17 -55.23
C GLU A 356 -10.84 33.28 -55.85
N VAL A 357 -11.89 33.09 -55.03
CA VAL A 357 -12.80 34.15 -54.53
C VAL A 357 -14.11 33.53 -54.01
N ASP A 358 -14.51 34.04 -52.84
CA ASP A 358 -15.77 33.87 -52.08
C ASP A 358 -17.08 33.97 -52.88
N VAL A 359 -18.17 33.41 -52.32
CA VAL A 359 -19.41 34.14 -51.97
C VAL A 359 -20.35 33.26 -51.15
N GLU A 360 -20.82 33.83 -50.04
CA GLU A 360 -21.89 33.39 -49.13
C GLU A 360 -23.24 33.15 -49.82
N VAL A 361 -24.14 32.39 -49.17
CA VAL A 361 -25.49 32.83 -48.73
C VAL A 361 -26.39 31.60 -48.43
N GLU A 362 -26.90 31.58 -47.20
CA GLU A 362 -28.22 31.12 -46.71
C GLU A 362 -29.28 30.77 -47.79
N GLU A 363 -30.28 29.90 -47.63
CA GLU A 363 -31.18 29.64 -46.50
C GLU A 363 -32.11 28.46 -46.89
N LYS A 364 -32.53 27.74 -45.85
CA LYS A 364 -33.81 27.04 -45.61
C LYS A 364 -34.87 26.79 -46.71
N ASP A 365 -35.55 25.68 -46.40
CA ASP A 365 -36.99 25.39 -46.50
C ASP A 365 -37.48 24.53 -47.69
N LYS A 366 -37.84 23.30 -47.30
CA LYS A 366 -39.08 22.55 -47.63
C LYS A 366 -39.32 22.15 -49.09
N GLU A 367 -39.32 20.84 -49.29
CA GLU A 367 -40.56 20.10 -49.55
C GLU A 367 -40.52 18.71 -48.91
#